data_AF-A0AAE0URQ3-F1
#
_entry.id   AF-A0AAE0URQ3-F1
#
_cell.length_a   1.000
_cell.length_b   1.000
_cell.length_c   1.000
_cell.angle_alpha   90.00
_cell.angle_beta   90.00
_cell.angle_gamma   90.00
#
_symmetry.space_group_name_H-M   'P 1'
#
loop_
_entity.id
_entity.type
_entity.pdbx_description
1 polymer ?
#
loop_
_entity_poly.entity_id
_entity_poly.type
_entity_poly.pdbx_seq_one_letter_code
_entity_poly.pdbx_strand_id
1 'polypeptide(L)'
;MLRFSLGVTRLDRIRNEYIRGTAHVGRLGDKVREARLRWFGHVQRRDTVKVINIIIIIIIIIIIIFFFFFFFFFFFFFFFFFFFFHQCVLHVVQREHSRQKETEWIMYKRHLSTTSNSQTPNSTMAKTKELSKDTRNKIVDLHQAGKTESVIGKQLGVKKSTVGAILRKWKTYKTTNNLPRSGTPRKISPRGVKMITRTVSKNPRTTRET
;
A
#
# COMPACT_ATOMS: atom_id res chain seq x y z
N MET A 1 -13.15 65.29 19.44
CA MET A 1 -12.29 65.96 20.45
C MET A 1 -11.86 67.37 20.05
N LEU A 2 -11.19 67.58 18.90
CA LEU A 2 -10.61 68.90 18.54
C LEU A 2 -11.55 70.12 18.65
N ARG A 3 -12.84 69.96 18.30
CA ARG A 3 -13.82 71.05 18.45
C ARG A 3 -14.15 71.33 19.92
N PHE A 4 -14.38 70.27 20.69
CA PHE A 4 -14.71 70.34 22.10
C PHE A 4 -13.57 70.93 22.95
N SER A 5 -12.31 70.57 22.64
CA SER A 5 -11.13 71.13 23.34
C SER A 5 -10.89 72.61 23.07
N LEU A 6 -11.45 73.16 21.99
CA LEU A 6 -11.39 74.59 21.66
C LEU A 6 -12.68 75.33 22.06
N GLY A 7 -13.59 74.67 22.79
CA GLY A 7 -14.88 75.24 23.19
C GLY A 7 -15.87 75.49 22.04
N VAL A 8 -15.60 74.97 20.84
CA VAL A 8 -16.41 75.20 19.64
C VAL A 8 -17.53 74.18 19.53
N THR A 9 -18.76 74.65 19.44
CA THR A 9 -19.97 73.83 19.29
C THR A 9 -20.35 73.65 17.81
N ARG A 10 -21.40 72.87 17.54
CA ARG A 10 -21.94 72.73 16.16
C ARG A 10 -22.76 73.96 15.74
N LEU A 11 -23.23 74.77 16.68
CA LEU A 11 -24.02 75.99 16.41
C LEU A 11 -23.16 77.11 15.81
N ASP A 12 -21.87 77.16 16.14
CA ASP A 12 -20.95 78.23 15.72
C ASP A 12 -20.61 78.20 14.21
N ARG A 13 -21.03 77.16 13.48
CA ARG A 13 -20.84 76.98 12.02
C ARG A 13 -19.41 77.24 11.49
N ILE A 14 -18.39 77.17 12.35
CA ILE A 14 -16.98 77.36 11.99
C ILE A 14 -16.49 76.20 11.11
N ARG A 15 -15.78 76.50 10.00
CA ARG A 15 -15.20 75.47 9.11
C ARG A 15 -14.05 74.71 9.79
N ASN A 16 -13.95 73.41 9.52
CA ASN A 16 -12.91 72.54 10.12
C ASN A 16 -11.47 72.97 9.80
N GLU A 17 -11.25 73.70 8.71
CA GLU A 17 -9.92 74.18 8.30
C GLU A 17 -9.34 75.17 9.32
N TYR A 18 -10.16 76.09 9.82
CA TYR A 18 -9.75 77.06 10.84
C TYR A 18 -9.49 76.38 12.19
N ILE A 19 -10.37 75.48 12.62
CA ILE A 19 -10.25 74.72 13.88
C ILE A 19 -8.94 73.92 13.90
N ARG A 20 -8.58 73.35 12.74
CA ARG A 20 -7.32 72.63 12.57
C ARG A 20 -6.10 73.56 12.52
N GLY A 21 -6.22 74.72 11.88
CA GLY A 21 -5.19 75.75 11.87
C GLY A 21 -4.84 76.24 13.27
N THR A 22 -5.84 76.54 14.10
CA THR A 22 -5.65 76.95 15.50
C THR A 22 -5.01 75.85 16.35
N ALA A 23 -5.34 74.58 16.08
CA ALA A 23 -4.75 73.45 16.78
C ALA A 23 -3.43 72.94 16.17
N HIS A 24 -2.89 73.60 15.14
CA HIS A 24 -1.72 73.15 14.35
C HIS A 24 -1.83 71.71 13.83
N VAL A 25 -3.05 71.21 13.56
CA VAL A 25 -3.27 69.84 13.06
C VAL A 25 -3.43 69.86 11.53
N GLY A 26 -2.44 69.33 10.81
CA GLY A 26 -2.51 69.17 9.35
C GLY A 26 -3.74 68.38 8.86
N ARG A 27 -4.13 68.55 7.59
CA ARG A 27 -5.25 67.78 7.03
C ARG A 27 -4.90 66.29 7.03
N LEU A 28 -5.92 65.44 7.19
CA LEU A 28 -5.72 63.99 7.21
C LEU A 28 -5.12 63.50 5.89
N GLY A 29 -5.55 64.07 4.76
CA GLY A 29 -5.00 63.75 3.43
C GLY A 29 -3.50 64.03 3.34
N ASP A 30 -3.00 65.10 3.98
CA ASP A 30 -1.58 65.42 4.00
C ASP A 30 -0.78 64.40 4.80
N LYS A 31 -1.28 63.99 5.97
CA LYS A 31 -0.65 62.94 6.81
C LYS A 31 -0.62 61.58 6.11
N VAL A 32 -1.71 61.20 5.43
CA VAL A 32 -1.78 59.97 4.65
C VAL A 32 -0.78 60.01 3.50
N ARG A 33 -0.71 61.14 2.78
CA ARG A 33 0.26 61.36 1.71
C ARG A 33 1.70 61.30 2.23
N GLU A 34 2.00 61.95 3.34
CA GLU A 34 3.32 61.93 3.97
C GLU A 34 3.73 60.52 4.40
N ALA A 35 2.83 59.76 5.01
CA ALA A 35 3.08 58.36 5.38
C ALA A 35 3.40 57.50 4.15
N ARG A 36 2.65 57.68 3.06
CA ARG A 36 2.92 56.99 1.77
C ARG A 36 4.30 57.36 1.20
N LEU A 37 4.66 58.65 1.22
CA LEU A 37 5.96 59.12 0.73
C LEU A 37 7.12 58.58 1.58
N ARG A 38 6.96 58.53 2.91
CA ARG A 38 7.96 57.93 3.81
C ARG A 38 8.15 56.44 3.52
N TRP A 39 7.06 55.71 3.32
CA TRP A 39 7.12 54.29 2.94
C TRP A 39 7.82 54.10 1.60
N PHE A 40 7.45 54.88 0.58
CA PHE A 40 8.08 54.82 -0.74
C PHE A 40 9.57 55.14 -0.66
N GLY A 41 9.96 56.15 0.13
CA GLY A 41 11.36 56.46 0.40
C GLY A 41 12.10 55.34 1.12
N HIS A 42 11.45 54.59 2.01
CA HIS A 42 12.06 53.41 2.65
C HIS A 42 12.28 52.26 1.66
N VAL A 43 11.33 52.04 0.75
CA VAL A 43 11.47 51.05 -0.34
C VAL A 43 12.60 51.45 -1.30
N GLN A 44 12.69 52.74 -1.67
CA GLN A 44 13.71 53.24 -2.59
C GLN A 44 15.12 53.26 -2.00
N ARG A 45 15.25 53.40 -0.67
CA ARG A 45 16.53 53.30 0.06
C ARG A 45 17.02 51.87 0.25
N ARG A 46 16.29 50.84 -0.22
CA ARG A 46 16.82 49.48 -0.20
C ARG A 46 17.91 49.35 -1.24
N ASP A 47 19.07 48.88 -0.80
CA ASP A 47 20.18 48.54 -1.67
C ASP A 47 19.76 47.42 -2.62
N THR A 48 19.45 47.76 -3.86
CA THR A 48 19.01 46.82 -4.91
C THR A 48 20.02 45.71 -5.10
N VAL A 49 21.32 46.03 -5.03
CA VAL A 49 22.42 45.05 -5.09
C VAL A 49 22.35 44.03 -3.96
N LYS A 50 22.07 44.46 -2.72
CA LYS A 50 21.93 43.53 -1.58
C LYS A 50 20.71 42.63 -1.75
N VAL A 51 19.59 43.18 -2.21
CA VAL A 51 18.37 42.40 -2.47
C VAL A 51 18.60 41.37 -3.58
N ILE A 52 19.24 41.78 -4.68
CA ILE A 52 19.60 40.89 -5.80
C ILE A 52 20.54 39.78 -5.32
N ASN A 53 21.56 40.10 -4.54
CA ASN A 53 22.48 39.10 -3.99
C ASN A 53 21.77 38.10 -3.07
N ILE A 54 20.86 38.56 -2.21
CA ILE A 54 20.05 37.68 -1.36
C ILE A 54 19.18 36.76 -2.22
N ILE A 55 18.53 37.28 -3.26
CA ILE A 55 17.71 36.49 -4.18
C ILE A 55 18.57 35.44 -4.91
N ILE A 56 19.76 35.83 -5.39
CA ILE A 56 20.70 34.91 -6.05
C ILE A 56 21.14 33.80 -5.08
N ILE A 57 21.48 34.14 -3.83
CA ILE A 57 21.85 33.15 -2.81
C ILE A 57 20.68 32.19 -2.55
N ILE A 58 19.45 32.68 -2.43
CA ILE A 58 18.26 31.85 -2.24
C ILE A 58 18.06 30.90 -3.44
N ILE A 59 18.21 31.40 -4.66
CA ILE A 59 18.11 30.58 -5.89
C ILE A 59 19.18 29.49 -5.90
N ILE A 60 20.43 29.83 -5.57
CA ILE A 60 21.54 28.88 -5.49
C ILE A 60 21.24 27.79 -4.45
N ILE A 61 20.76 28.18 -3.26
CA ILE A 61 20.37 27.23 -2.21
C ILE A 61 19.26 26.29 -2.69
N ILE A 62 18.23 26.82 -3.36
CA ILE A 62 17.13 26.01 -3.91
C ILE A 62 17.66 25.01 -4.94
N ILE A 63 18.55 25.43 -5.84
CA ILE A 63 19.16 24.56 -6.85
C ILE A 63 19.98 23.45 -6.19
N ILE A 64 20.77 23.77 -5.16
CA ILE A 64 21.57 22.79 -4.41
C ILE A 64 20.65 21.77 -3.73
N ILE A 65 19.59 22.21 -3.06
CA ILE A 65 18.64 21.33 -2.38
C ILE A 65 17.95 20.40 -3.39
N PHE A 66 17.53 20.94 -4.54
CA PHE A 66 16.91 20.17 -5.60
C PHE A 66 17.85 19.08 -6.14
N PHE A 67 19.10 19.45 -6.43
CA PHE A 67 20.10 18.51 -6.94
C PHE A 67 20.46 17.42 -5.91
N PHE A 68 20.58 17.80 -4.64
CA PHE A 68 20.81 16.86 -3.54
C PHE A 68 19.69 15.83 -3.42
N PHE A 69 18.42 16.28 -3.44
CA PHE A 69 17.27 15.40 -3.37
C PHE A 69 17.15 14.49 -4.60
N PHE A 70 17.45 15.03 -5.79
CA PHE A 70 17.50 14.26 -7.03
C PHE A 70 18.52 13.12 -6.94
N PHE A 71 19.76 13.42 -6.55
CA PHE A 71 20.83 12.41 -6.40
C PHE A 71 20.47 11.34 -5.35
N PHE A 72 19.90 11.76 -4.22
CA PHE A 72 19.45 10.86 -3.16
C PHE A 72 18.43 9.83 -3.68
N PHE A 73 17.50 10.22 -4.54
CA PHE A 73 16.54 9.28 -5.15
C PHE A 73 17.22 8.19 -6.01
N PHE A 74 18.22 8.54 -6.83
CA PHE A 74 18.95 7.55 -7.62
C PHE A 74 19.72 6.57 -6.74
N PHE A 75 20.30 7.05 -5.64
CA PHE A 75 20.98 6.19 -4.69
C PHE A 75 20.05 5.06 -4.22
N PHE A 76 18.83 5.36 -3.73
CA PHE A 76 17.86 4.32 -3.34
C PHE A 76 17.49 3.37 -4.46
N PHE A 77 17.28 3.89 -5.67
CA PHE A 77 17.01 3.07 -6.84
C PHE A 77 18.08 1.98 -6.96
N PHE A 78 19.36 2.35 -6.96
CA PHE A 78 20.46 1.39 -6.99
C PHE A 78 20.46 0.40 -5.82
N PHE A 79 20.20 0.83 -4.56
CA PHE A 79 20.07 -0.12 -3.43
C PHE A 79 18.99 -1.17 -3.68
N PHE A 80 17.82 -0.77 -4.17
CA PHE A 80 16.76 -1.73 -4.47
C PHE A 80 17.17 -2.73 -5.54
N PHE A 81 17.90 -2.30 -6.58
CA PHE A 81 18.47 -3.24 -7.56
C PHE A 81 19.51 -4.15 -6.91
N PHE A 82 20.47 -3.62 -6.15
CA PHE A 82 21.51 -4.44 -5.52
C PHE A 82 20.91 -5.50 -4.57
N PHE A 83 19.96 -5.13 -3.71
CA PHE A 83 19.28 -6.09 -2.84
C PHE A 83 18.47 -7.12 -3.64
N PHE A 84 17.70 -6.69 -4.64
CA PHE A 84 16.92 -7.59 -5.48
C PHE A 84 17.81 -8.57 -6.26
N PHE A 85 18.87 -8.08 -6.90
CA PHE A 85 19.83 -8.91 -7.64
C PHE A 85 20.57 -9.86 -6.71
N HIS A 86 21.04 -9.40 -5.54
CA HIS A 86 21.71 -10.25 -4.57
C HIS A 86 20.80 -11.37 -4.04
N GLN A 87 19.55 -11.05 -3.70
CA GLN A 87 18.56 -12.05 -3.30
C GLN A 87 18.23 -13.03 -4.43
N CYS A 88 18.16 -12.54 -5.67
CA CYS A 88 17.91 -13.38 -6.85
C CYS A 88 19.06 -14.36 -7.10
N VAL A 89 20.32 -13.91 -7.02
CA VAL A 89 21.50 -14.77 -7.17
C VAL A 89 21.59 -15.80 -6.05
N LEU A 90 21.40 -15.40 -4.79
CA LEU A 90 21.38 -16.35 -3.67
C LEU A 90 20.30 -17.41 -3.85
N HIS A 91 19.09 -17.03 -4.26
CA HIS A 91 18.02 -17.97 -4.52
C HIS A 91 18.34 -18.94 -5.67
N VAL A 92 19.00 -18.47 -6.74
CA VAL A 92 19.47 -19.34 -7.84
C VAL A 92 20.53 -20.32 -7.36
N VAL A 93 21.53 -19.86 -6.61
CA VAL A 93 22.59 -20.73 -6.04
C VAL A 93 22.00 -21.75 -5.07
N GLN A 94 21.08 -21.34 -4.19
CA GLN A 94 20.38 -22.26 -3.28
C GLN A 94 19.60 -23.33 -4.05
N ARG A 95 18.97 -22.95 -5.18
CA ARG A 95 18.21 -23.85 -6.04
C ARG A 95 19.11 -24.84 -6.78
N GLU A 96 20.28 -24.41 -7.24
CA GLU A 96 21.28 -25.29 -7.86
C GLU A 96 21.86 -26.29 -6.83
N HIS A 97 22.20 -25.85 -5.63
CA HIS A 97 22.69 -26.75 -4.58
C HIS A 97 21.61 -27.77 -4.16
N SER A 98 20.35 -27.36 -4.15
CA SER A 98 19.22 -28.26 -3.87
C SER A 98 19.03 -29.29 -4.99
N ARG A 99 19.18 -28.88 -6.25
CA ARG A 99 19.16 -29.78 -7.41
C ARG A 99 20.33 -30.76 -7.40
N GLN A 100 21.55 -30.30 -7.09
CA GLN A 100 22.72 -31.17 -6.96
C GLN A 100 22.53 -32.21 -5.85
N LYS A 101 22.06 -31.79 -4.66
CA LYS A 101 21.73 -32.72 -3.58
C LYS A 101 20.67 -33.73 -3.99
N GLU A 102 19.66 -33.31 -4.75
CA GLU A 102 18.63 -34.22 -5.27
C GLU A 102 19.21 -35.23 -6.27
N THR A 103 20.11 -34.80 -7.17
CA THR A 103 20.80 -35.72 -8.09
C THR A 103 21.75 -36.68 -7.37
N GLU A 104 22.47 -36.23 -6.34
CA GLU A 104 23.29 -37.09 -5.48
C GLU A 104 22.43 -38.09 -4.71
N TRP A 105 21.29 -37.65 -4.16
CA TRP A 105 20.33 -38.53 -3.48
C TRP A 105 19.73 -39.57 -4.43
N ILE A 106 19.45 -39.17 -5.67
CA ILE A 106 18.92 -40.07 -6.72
C ILE A 106 19.98 -41.07 -7.14
N MET A 107 21.24 -40.66 -7.33
CA MET A 107 22.35 -41.57 -7.61
C MET A 107 22.61 -42.52 -6.43
N TYR A 108 22.63 -42.00 -5.20
CA TYR A 108 22.77 -42.80 -3.98
C TYR A 108 21.66 -43.85 -3.87
N LYS A 109 20.38 -43.49 -4.09
CA LYS A 109 19.26 -44.44 -4.18
C LYS A 109 19.49 -45.49 -5.27
N ARG A 110 19.99 -45.09 -6.43
CA ARG A 110 20.21 -45.99 -7.57
C ARG A 110 21.30 -47.02 -7.26
N HIS A 111 22.38 -46.61 -6.60
CA HIS A 111 23.43 -47.51 -6.11
C HIS A 111 22.95 -48.42 -4.97
N LEU A 112 22.06 -47.93 -4.10
CA LEU A 112 21.48 -48.76 -3.03
C LEU A 112 20.48 -49.79 -3.57
N SER A 113 19.81 -49.47 -4.70
CA SER A 113 18.85 -50.36 -5.37
C SER A 113 19.51 -51.46 -6.20
N THR A 114 20.76 -51.28 -6.63
CA THR A 114 21.51 -52.32 -7.35
C THR A 114 22.02 -53.45 -6.47
N THR A 115 22.02 -53.29 -5.13
CA THR A 115 22.54 -54.29 -4.18
C THR A 115 21.43 -55.08 -3.47
N SER A 116 20.16 -54.75 -3.67
CA SER A 116 19.03 -55.49 -3.11
C SER A 116 18.13 -56.02 -4.22
N ASN A 117 18.54 -57.14 -4.84
CA ASN A 117 17.58 -58.01 -5.50
C ASN A 117 16.75 -58.70 -4.40
N SER A 118 15.68 -58.02 -3.99
CA SER A 118 14.55 -58.63 -3.30
C SER A 118 13.29 -57.94 -3.79
N GLN A 119 12.46 -58.73 -4.46
CA GLN A 119 11.16 -58.36 -4.95
C GLN A 119 10.33 -57.71 -3.82
N THR A 120 9.91 -56.47 -4.04
CA THR A 120 8.76 -55.87 -3.34
C THR A 120 7.85 -55.22 -4.38
N PRO A 121 6.54 -55.31 -4.21
CA PRO A 121 5.60 -55.19 -5.31
C PRO A 121 5.45 -53.73 -5.76
N ASN A 122 5.25 -53.57 -7.06
CA ASN A 122 4.85 -52.35 -7.72
C ASN A 122 3.77 -51.61 -6.90
N SER A 123 4.15 -50.49 -6.30
CA SER A 123 3.17 -49.48 -5.87
C SER A 123 2.63 -48.82 -7.13
N THR A 124 1.53 -49.38 -7.61
CA THR A 124 0.60 -48.72 -8.52
C THR A 124 0.38 -47.28 -8.04
N MET A 125 0.43 -46.31 -8.96
CA MET A 125 0.03 -44.93 -8.69
C MET A 125 -1.40 -44.94 -8.15
N ALA A 126 -1.54 -45.00 -6.83
CA ALA A 126 -2.81 -44.92 -6.18
C ALA A 126 -3.35 -43.51 -6.41
N LYS A 127 -4.45 -43.42 -7.15
CA LYS A 127 -5.28 -42.21 -7.26
C LYS A 127 -5.32 -41.49 -5.91
N THR A 128 -5.14 -40.18 -5.94
CA THR A 128 -5.10 -39.27 -4.79
C THR A 128 -6.33 -39.48 -3.90
N LYS A 129 -6.24 -40.43 -2.96
CA LYS A 129 -7.33 -40.71 -2.03
C LYS A 129 -7.29 -39.63 -0.97
N GLU A 130 -8.36 -38.85 -0.88
CA GLU A 130 -8.50 -37.82 0.14
C GLU A 130 -8.28 -38.42 1.53
N LEU A 131 -7.60 -37.68 2.41
CA LEU A 131 -7.28 -38.13 3.77
C LEU A 131 -8.58 -38.51 4.51
N SER A 132 -8.62 -39.65 5.21
CA SER A 132 -9.81 -40.10 5.94
C SER A 132 -10.29 -39.06 6.97
N LYS A 133 -11.60 -39.03 7.23
CA LYS A 133 -12.21 -38.15 8.24
C LYS A 133 -11.61 -38.40 9.63
N ASP A 134 -11.33 -39.66 9.95
CA ASP A 134 -10.77 -40.05 11.25
C ASP A 134 -9.34 -39.52 11.44
N THR A 135 -8.54 -39.55 10.37
CA THR A 135 -7.19 -38.97 10.41
C THR A 135 -7.24 -37.45 10.55
N ARG A 136 -8.23 -36.78 9.93
CA ARG A 136 -8.44 -35.33 10.08
C ARG A 136 -8.87 -34.95 11.50
N ASN A 137 -9.71 -35.76 12.14
CA ASN A 137 -10.11 -35.56 13.54
C ASN A 137 -8.90 -35.71 14.48
N LYS A 138 -8.12 -36.79 14.34
CA LYS A 138 -6.90 -37.02 15.14
C LYS A 138 -5.90 -35.86 15.03
N ILE A 139 -5.79 -35.22 13.86
CA ILE A 139 -4.94 -34.03 13.68
C ILE A 139 -5.42 -32.87 14.55
N VAL A 140 -6.74 -32.64 14.63
CA VAL A 140 -7.33 -31.59 15.47
C VAL A 140 -7.13 -31.90 16.95
N ASP A 141 -7.37 -33.15 17.37
CA ASP A 141 -7.21 -33.57 18.77
C ASP A 141 -5.76 -33.39 19.25
N LEU A 142 -4.78 -33.80 18.43
CA LEU A 142 -3.36 -33.63 18.73
C LEU A 142 -2.94 -32.16 18.75
N HIS A 143 -3.55 -31.31 17.93
CA HIS A 143 -3.31 -29.87 17.95
C HIS A 143 -3.90 -29.22 19.21
N GLN A 144 -5.10 -29.62 19.60
CA GLN A 144 -5.75 -29.15 20.83
C GLN A 144 -4.97 -29.58 22.08
N ALA A 145 -4.29 -30.73 22.02
CA ALA A 145 -3.32 -31.19 23.02
C ALA A 145 -1.96 -30.46 22.97
N GLY A 146 -1.81 -29.41 22.16
CA GLY A 146 -0.62 -28.56 22.12
C GLY A 146 0.56 -29.11 21.30
N LYS A 147 0.40 -30.19 20.53
CA LYS A 147 1.48 -30.71 19.70
C LYS A 147 1.75 -29.82 18.49
N THR A 148 3.02 -29.72 18.10
CA THR A 148 3.45 -28.96 16.92
C THR A 148 3.13 -29.71 15.61
N GLU A 149 2.87 -28.98 14.53
CA GLU A 149 2.44 -29.52 13.24
C GLU A 149 3.43 -30.55 12.65
N SER A 150 4.73 -30.37 12.90
CA SER A 150 5.80 -31.28 12.47
C SER A 150 5.72 -32.63 13.18
N VAL A 151 5.46 -32.61 14.50
CA VAL A 151 5.33 -33.83 15.32
C VAL A 151 4.06 -34.59 14.94
N ILE A 152 2.95 -33.88 14.70
CA ILE A 152 1.69 -34.48 14.23
C ILE A 152 1.88 -35.15 12.87
N GLY A 153 2.55 -34.47 11.94
CA GLY A 153 2.83 -35.02 10.62
C GLY A 153 3.67 -36.29 10.66
N LYS A 154 4.75 -36.30 11.46
CA LYS A 154 5.58 -37.50 11.68
C LYS A 154 4.79 -38.64 12.33
N GLN A 155 3.98 -38.36 13.34
CA GLN A 155 3.19 -39.37 14.06
C GLN A 155 2.14 -40.04 13.17
N LEU A 156 1.50 -39.29 12.26
CA LEU A 156 0.43 -39.80 11.40
C LEU A 156 0.88 -40.20 10.00
N GLY A 157 2.17 -40.07 9.67
CA GLY A 157 2.68 -40.33 8.32
C GLY A 157 2.17 -39.34 7.27
N VAL A 158 1.79 -38.12 7.69
CA VAL A 158 1.20 -37.09 6.83
C VAL A 158 2.19 -35.92 6.68
N LYS A 159 2.30 -35.35 5.46
CA LYS A 159 3.16 -34.17 5.21
C LYS A 159 2.75 -33.00 6.11
N LYS A 160 3.72 -32.27 6.67
CA LYS A 160 3.50 -31.06 7.52
C LYS A 160 2.56 -30.05 6.85
N SER A 161 2.70 -29.83 5.54
CA SER A 161 1.84 -28.92 4.77
C SER A 161 0.37 -29.34 4.78
N THR A 162 0.07 -30.64 4.71
CA THR A 162 -1.28 -31.18 4.79
C THR A 162 -1.88 -30.98 6.18
N VAL A 163 -1.09 -31.18 7.24
CA VAL A 163 -1.48 -30.88 8.63
C VAL A 163 -1.84 -29.40 8.78
N GLY A 164 -0.97 -28.50 8.32
CA GLY A 164 -1.21 -27.05 8.37
C GLY A 164 -2.45 -26.61 7.57
N ALA A 165 -2.70 -27.20 6.40
CA ALA A 165 -3.88 -26.91 5.59
C ALA A 165 -5.18 -27.31 6.32
N ILE A 166 -5.19 -28.47 6.97
CA ILE A 166 -6.33 -28.97 7.76
C ILE A 166 -6.57 -28.06 8.96
N LEU A 167 -5.52 -27.69 9.72
CA LEU A 167 -5.65 -26.84 10.89
C LEU A 167 -6.11 -25.42 10.54
N ARG A 168 -5.62 -24.84 9.45
CA ARG A 168 -6.10 -23.54 8.96
C ARG A 168 -7.59 -23.60 8.64
N LYS A 169 -8.02 -24.63 7.92
CA LYS A 169 -9.44 -24.84 7.58
C LYS A 169 -10.30 -25.04 8.83
N TRP A 170 -9.83 -25.83 9.80
CA TRP A 170 -10.54 -26.06 11.06
C TRP A 170 -10.63 -24.79 11.90
N LYS A 171 -9.58 -23.96 11.95
CA LYS A 171 -9.62 -22.66 12.63
C LYS A 171 -10.70 -21.74 12.04
N THR A 172 -10.85 -21.74 10.71
CA THR A 172 -11.84 -20.90 10.01
C THR A 172 -13.27 -21.43 10.10
N TYR A 173 -13.50 -22.72 9.86
CA TYR A 173 -14.85 -23.28 9.67
C TYR A 173 -15.29 -24.23 10.79
N LYS A 174 -14.41 -24.51 11.76
CA LYS A 174 -14.64 -25.46 12.89
C LYS A 174 -15.12 -26.85 12.45
N THR A 175 -14.80 -27.24 11.21
CA THR A 175 -15.22 -28.52 10.63
C THR A 175 -14.02 -29.27 10.05
N THR A 176 -14.00 -30.58 10.28
CA THR A 176 -13.04 -31.51 9.68
C THR A 176 -13.57 -32.15 8.40
N ASN A 177 -14.85 -31.96 8.08
CA ASN A 177 -15.47 -32.53 6.88
C ASN A 177 -15.00 -31.81 5.61
N ASN A 178 -15.03 -32.54 4.49
CA ASN A 178 -14.79 -31.92 3.18
C ASN A 178 -15.97 -31.01 2.86
N LEU A 179 -15.67 -29.76 2.50
CA LEU A 179 -16.72 -28.85 2.05
C LEU A 179 -17.06 -29.24 0.60
N PRO A 180 -18.32 -29.09 0.17
CA PRO A 180 -18.64 -29.21 -1.23
C PRO A 180 -17.75 -28.24 -2.01
N ARG A 181 -17.17 -28.72 -3.11
CA ARG A 181 -16.36 -27.89 -3.98
C ARG A 181 -17.22 -26.71 -4.43
N SER A 182 -16.74 -25.48 -4.23
CA SER A 182 -17.33 -24.32 -4.88
C SER A 182 -17.23 -24.55 -6.37
N GLY A 183 -18.35 -24.92 -6.99
CA GLY A 183 -18.42 -25.09 -8.44
C GLY A 183 -18.19 -23.77 -9.15
N THR A 184 -17.98 -23.83 -10.46
CA THR A 184 -17.95 -22.63 -11.29
C THR A 184 -19.24 -21.83 -11.07
N PRO A 185 -19.16 -20.53 -10.76
CA PRO A 185 -20.35 -19.71 -10.63
C PRO A 185 -21.18 -19.80 -11.92
N ARG A 186 -22.50 -19.91 -11.79
CA ARG A 186 -23.39 -20.05 -12.95
C ARG A 186 -23.30 -18.79 -13.80
N LYS A 187 -23.03 -18.93 -15.11
CA LYS A 187 -22.99 -17.80 -16.06
C LYS A 187 -24.32 -17.04 -16.13
N ILE A 188 -25.44 -17.73 -15.89
CA ILE A 188 -26.79 -17.17 -15.93
C ILE A 188 -27.35 -17.16 -14.51
N SER A 189 -27.88 -16.02 -14.08
CA SER A 189 -28.54 -15.88 -12.78
C SER A 189 -29.85 -16.69 -12.72
N PRO A 190 -30.34 -17.07 -11.52
CA PRO A 190 -31.64 -17.75 -11.39
C PRO A 190 -32.80 -16.97 -12.02
N ARG A 191 -32.73 -15.63 -12.01
CA ARG A 191 -33.71 -14.76 -12.69
C ARG A 191 -33.59 -14.85 -14.21
N GLY A 192 -32.37 -14.85 -14.75
CA GLY A 192 -32.13 -15.01 -16.18
C GLY A 192 -32.66 -16.35 -16.69
N VAL A 193 -32.45 -17.44 -15.95
CA VAL A 193 -33.03 -18.76 -16.28
C VAL A 193 -34.56 -18.69 -16.30
N LYS A 194 -35.20 -18.15 -15.26
CA LYS A 194 -36.67 -18.00 -15.22
C LYS A 194 -37.21 -17.16 -16.37
N MET A 195 -36.52 -16.09 -16.75
CA MET A 195 -36.88 -15.25 -17.89
C MET A 195 -36.81 -16.06 -19.20
N ILE A 196 -35.70 -16.75 -19.46
CA ILE A 196 -35.52 -17.60 -20.64
C ILE A 196 -36.63 -18.66 -20.71
N THR A 197 -36.88 -19.38 -19.61
CA THR A 197 -37.93 -20.41 -19.56
C THR A 197 -39.31 -19.82 -19.86
N ARG A 198 -39.62 -18.61 -19.34
CA ARG A 198 -40.89 -17.92 -19.63
C ARG A 198 -40.99 -17.49 -21.08
N THR A 199 -39.93 -16.95 -21.66
CA THR A 199 -39.92 -16.49 -23.06
C THR A 199 -40.10 -17.69 -24.02
N VAL A 200 -39.35 -18.78 -23.80
CA VAL A 200 -39.47 -20.01 -24.60
C VAL A 200 -40.84 -20.66 -24.43
N SER A 201 -41.39 -20.66 -23.21
CA SER A 201 -42.74 -21.18 -22.97
C SER A 201 -43.83 -20.36 -23.65
N LYS A 202 -43.65 -19.05 -23.82
CA LYS A 202 -44.59 -18.18 -24.54
C LYS A 202 -44.46 -18.35 -26.06
N ASN A 203 -43.22 -18.34 -26.56
CA ASN A 203 -42.91 -18.43 -27.98
C ASN A 203 -41.82 -19.51 -28.20
N PRO A 204 -42.19 -20.76 -28.47
CA PRO A 204 -41.23 -21.86 -28.59
C PRO A 204 -40.22 -21.72 -29.74
N ARG A 205 -40.53 -20.87 -30.73
CA ARG A 205 -39.66 -20.58 -31.88
C ARG A 205 -38.68 -19.42 -31.64
N THR A 206 -38.64 -18.83 -30.45
CA THR A 206 -37.69 -17.75 -30.14
C THR A 206 -36.25 -18.28 -30.12
N THR A 207 -35.39 -17.69 -30.94
CA THR A 207 -33.94 -17.97 -31.00
C THR A 207 -33.14 -16.81 -30.40
N ARG A 208 -31.83 -17.02 -30.21
CA ARG A 208 -30.91 -15.98 -29.76
C ARG A 208 -30.75 -14.92 -30.86
N GLU A 209 -31.01 -13.67 -30.54
CA GLU A 209 -30.64 -12.54 -31.41
C GLU A 209 -29.10 -12.45 -31.47
N THR A 210 -28.55 -12.47 -32.68
CA THR A 210 -27.11 -12.43 -32.97
C THR A 210 -26.54 -11.03 -32.81
#